data_AF-A0A507E3V8-F1
#
_entry.id   AF-A0A507E3V8-F1
#
_cell.length_a   1.000
_cell.length_b   1.000
_cell.length_c   1.000
_cell.angle_alpha   90.00
_cell.angle_beta   90.00
_cell.angle_gamma   90.00
#
_symmetry.space_group_name_H-M   'P 1'
#
loop_
_entity.id
_entity.type
_entity.pdbx_description
1 polymer ?
#
loop_
_entity_poly.entity_id
_entity_poly.type
_entity_poly.pdbx_seq_one_letter_code
_entity_poly.pdbx_strand_id
1 'polypeptide(L)'
;MASSHTLAQAVTTEILRAHGLFDAFLNTSPDRIWSIEIRPKEGATTGFSLPLIIAREGSMVRLASYTVSTYDVDYDPVLEFEVISINWRIASLYRFHTGTCVFAETDDRTEADAFAAQWCEVLLERGYSDVSQGEIVWLSGGGDGQDVRARL
;
A
#
# COMPACT_ATOMS: atom_id res chain seq x y z
N MET A 1 -3.20 27.92 -3.46
CA MET A 1 -3.42 26.95 -2.37
C MET A 1 -2.91 25.63 -2.90
N ALA A 2 -1.73 25.19 -2.45
CA ALA A 2 -1.15 23.95 -2.93
C ALA A 2 -2.05 22.80 -2.46
N SER A 3 -2.58 22.02 -3.40
CA SER A 3 -3.26 20.76 -3.09
C SER A 3 -2.28 19.89 -2.34
N SER A 4 -2.52 19.68 -1.04
CA SER A 4 -1.76 18.74 -0.24
C SER A 4 -1.96 17.35 -0.84
N HIS A 5 -1.05 16.95 -1.72
CA HIS A 5 -0.81 15.52 -1.93
C HIS A 5 -0.51 14.95 -0.55
N THR A 6 -1.35 14.04 -0.06
CA THR A 6 -1.12 13.39 1.22
C THR A 6 0.23 12.67 1.13
N LEU A 7 1.06 12.74 2.18
CA LEU A 7 2.38 12.08 2.19
C LEU A 7 2.24 10.59 1.82
N ALA A 8 1.16 9.96 2.25
CA ALA A 8 0.84 8.58 1.90
C ALA A 8 0.72 8.33 0.39
N GLN A 9 0.07 9.24 -0.36
CA GLN A 9 0.01 9.14 -1.81
C GLN A 9 1.41 9.26 -2.45
N ALA A 10 2.21 10.22 -1.97
CA ALA A 10 3.55 10.44 -2.48
C ALA A 10 4.45 9.21 -2.25
N VAL A 11 4.43 8.65 -1.04
CA VAL A 11 5.20 7.44 -0.68
C VAL A 11 4.72 6.21 -1.44
N THR A 12 3.41 6.00 -1.56
CA THR A 12 2.88 4.88 -2.37
C THR A 12 3.33 4.99 -3.82
N THR A 13 3.27 6.20 -4.38
CA THR A 13 3.74 6.49 -5.73
C THR A 13 5.24 6.22 -5.88
N GLU A 14 6.04 6.64 -4.90
CA GLU A 14 7.49 6.41 -4.88
C GLU A 14 7.82 4.91 -4.88
N ILE A 15 7.21 4.14 -3.98
CA ILE A 15 7.37 2.68 -3.91
C ILE A 15 7.00 2.05 -5.27
N LEU A 16 5.82 2.36 -5.80
CA LEU A 16 5.37 1.82 -7.08
C LEU A 16 6.32 2.18 -8.24
N ARG A 17 6.88 3.39 -8.26
CA ARG A 17 7.85 3.82 -9.28
C ARG A 17 9.18 3.10 -9.15
N ALA A 18 9.68 2.94 -7.92
CA ALA A 18 10.94 2.23 -7.68
C ALA A 18 10.89 0.80 -8.23
N HIS A 19 9.74 0.13 -8.07
CA HIS A 19 9.50 -1.23 -8.60
C HIS A 19 9.02 -1.27 -10.05
N GLY A 20 8.87 -0.12 -10.74
CA GLY A 20 8.42 -0.06 -12.14
C GLY A 20 6.94 -0.43 -12.36
N LEU A 21 6.10 -0.30 -11.33
CA LEU A 21 4.71 -0.75 -11.29
C LEU A 21 3.68 0.38 -11.38
N PHE A 22 4.13 1.63 -11.35
CA PHE A 22 3.26 2.81 -11.31
C PHE A 22 2.28 2.88 -12.49
N ASP A 23 2.74 2.59 -13.70
CA ASP A 23 1.87 2.62 -14.89
C ASP A 23 0.83 1.50 -14.86
N ALA A 24 1.19 0.30 -14.40
CA ALA A 24 0.25 -0.81 -14.24
C ALA A 24 -0.83 -0.48 -13.19
N PHE A 25 -0.40 0.10 -12.07
CA PHE A 25 -1.29 0.58 -11.03
C PHE A 25 -2.26 1.66 -11.55
N LEU A 26 -1.78 2.64 -12.33
CA LEU A 26 -2.62 3.72 -12.87
C LEU A 26 -3.63 3.20 -13.91
N ASN A 27 -3.21 2.28 -14.77
CA ASN A 27 -4.03 1.74 -15.86
C ASN A 27 -4.95 0.59 -15.43
N THR A 28 -5.09 0.35 -14.13
CA THR A 28 -6.03 -0.64 -13.61
C THR A 28 -7.47 -0.23 -13.93
N SER A 29 -8.19 -1.12 -14.62
CA SER A 29 -9.60 -0.91 -14.96
C SER A 29 -10.46 -0.93 -13.69
N PRO A 30 -11.52 -0.10 -13.58
CA PRO A 30 -12.31 0.00 -12.36
C PRO A 30 -13.02 -1.30 -11.93
N ASP A 31 -13.27 -2.22 -12.88
CA ASP A 31 -13.87 -3.54 -12.67
C ASP A 31 -12.86 -4.61 -12.26
N ARG A 32 -11.59 -4.26 -12.07
CA ARG A 32 -10.51 -5.19 -11.74
C ARG A 32 -9.81 -4.78 -10.46
N ILE A 33 -9.40 -5.79 -9.71
CA ILE A 33 -8.46 -5.64 -8.61
C ILE A 33 -7.05 -5.73 -9.18
N TRP A 34 -6.22 -4.76 -8.83
CA TRP A 34 -4.78 -4.81 -9.03
C TRP A 34 -4.11 -4.84 -7.65
N SER A 35 -3.16 -5.72 -7.44
CA SER A 35 -2.51 -5.81 -6.14
C SER A 35 -1.10 -6.34 -6.24
N ILE A 36 -0.24 -5.83 -5.38
CA ILE A 36 1.13 -6.30 -5.22
C ILE A 36 1.43 -6.63 -3.78
N GLU A 37 2.39 -7.52 -3.60
CA GLU A 37 2.97 -7.80 -2.31
C GLU A 37 4.50 -7.62 -2.36
N ILE A 38 5.03 -6.83 -1.42
CA ILE A 38 6.45 -6.54 -1.26
C ILE A 38 6.97 -7.28 -0.01
N ARG A 39 8.00 -8.11 -0.19
CA ARG A 39 8.70 -8.87 0.86
C ARG A 39 10.19 -8.53 0.92
N PRO A 40 10.86 -8.75 2.07
CA PRO A 40 12.30 -8.61 2.13
C PRO A 40 12.98 -9.70 1.29
N LYS A 41 14.02 -9.34 0.54
CA LYS A 41 14.89 -10.31 -0.14
C LYS A 41 15.69 -11.13 0.86
N GLU A 42 16.02 -12.36 0.49
CA GLU A 42 16.94 -13.18 1.29
C GLU A 42 18.29 -12.47 1.42
N GLY A 43 18.77 -12.31 2.66
CA GLY A 43 20.03 -11.61 2.95
C GLY A 43 19.95 -10.08 2.91
N ALA A 44 18.76 -9.49 2.75
CA ALA A 44 18.55 -8.05 2.93
C ALA A 44 18.99 -7.62 4.33
N THR A 45 19.71 -6.51 4.41
CA THR A 45 20.22 -5.95 5.68
C THR A 45 19.19 -5.07 6.38
N THR A 46 18.03 -4.85 5.77
CA THR A 46 16.97 -3.99 6.29
C THR A 46 16.06 -4.71 7.29
N GLY A 47 15.65 -3.98 8.33
CA GLY A 47 14.66 -4.42 9.31
C GLY A 47 13.22 -4.21 8.81
N PHE A 48 12.85 -4.81 7.67
CA PHE A 48 11.44 -4.84 7.27
C PHE A 48 10.59 -5.34 8.44
N SER A 49 9.56 -4.59 8.82
CA SER A 49 8.69 -5.00 9.93
C SER A 49 7.89 -6.23 9.55
N LEU A 50 7.29 -6.15 8.36
CA LEU A 50 6.20 -7.00 7.88
C LEU A 50 6.13 -6.91 6.35
N PRO A 51 5.65 -7.92 5.63
CA PRO A 51 5.27 -7.74 4.23
C PRO A 51 4.27 -6.59 4.05
N LEU A 52 4.35 -5.89 2.91
CA LEU A 52 3.44 -4.80 2.55
C LEU A 52 2.62 -5.17 1.33
N ILE A 53 1.31 -4.97 1.41
CA ILE A 53 0.37 -5.09 0.30
C ILE A 53 -0.06 -3.70 -0.13
N ILE A 54 -0.03 -3.47 -1.44
CA ILE A 54 -0.65 -2.31 -2.09
C ILE A 54 -1.68 -2.86 -3.05
N ALA A 55 -2.94 -2.47 -2.88
CA ALA A 55 -4.04 -2.90 -3.74
C ALA A 55 -4.85 -1.72 -4.25
N ARG A 56 -5.42 -1.86 -5.44
CA ARG A 56 -6.35 -0.92 -6.05
C ARG A 56 -7.56 -1.67 -6.60
N GLU A 57 -8.74 -1.15 -6.31
CA GLU A 57 -10.03 -1.64 -6.78
C GLU A 57 -10.92 -0.43 -7.07
N GLY A 58 -11.22 -0.18 -8.35
CA GLY A 58 -11.98 1.02 -8.72
C GLY A 58 -11.30 2.32 -8.28
N SER A 59 -12.03 3.11 -7.48
CA SER A 59 -11.55 4.35 -6.85
C SER A 59 -10.91 4.11 -5.49
N MET A 60 -10.72 2.88 -5.03
CA MET A 60 -10.12 2.57 -3.75
C MET A 60 -8.68 2.10 -3.89
N VAL A 61 -7.79 2.64 -3.06
CA VAL A 61 -6.43 2.14 -2.81
C VAL A 61 -6.30 1.66 -1.37
N ARG A 62 -5.67 0.52 -1.17
CA ARG A 62 -5.42 -0.05 0.16
C ARG A 62 -3.93 -0.28 0.36
N LEU A 63 -3.42 0.15 1.50
CA LEU A 63 -2.08 -0.15 1.99
C LEU A 63 -2.22 -0.96 3.27
N ALA A 64 -1.59 -2.12 3.34
CA ALA A 64 -1.67 -2.97 4.51
C ALA A 64 -0.37 -3.71 4.79
N SER A 65 0.08 -3.68 6.04
CA SER A 65 1.08 -4.63 6.53
C SER A 65 0.39 -5.83 7.17
N TYR A 66 1.01 -7.01 7.14
CA TYR A 66 0.41 -8.19 7.74
C TYR A 66 1.40 -9.16 8.38
N THR A 67 0.92 -9.94 9.34
CA THR A 67 1.59 -11.14 9.88
C THR A 67 0.77 -12.38 9.54
N VAL A 68 1.45 -13.49 9.24
CA VAL A 68 0.81 -14.79 9.07
C VAL A 68 1.03 -15.61 10.33
N SER A 69 -0.06 -16.09 10.92
CA SER A 69 -0.03 -17.10 11.98
C SER A 69 -0.42 -18.47 11.41
N THR A 70 -0.43 -19.50 12.25
CA THR A 70 -0.79 -20.88 11.83
C THR A 70 -2.19 -20.97 11.24
N TYR A 71 -3.12 -20.11 11.67
CA TYR A 71 -4.53 -20.21 11.31
C TYR A 71 -5.09 -18.95 10.66
N ASP A 72 -4.44 -17.80 10.86
CA ASP A 72 -5.00 -16.50 10.50
C ASP A 72 -3.95 -15.57 9.90
N VAL A 73 -4.42 -14.56 9.17
CA VAL A 73 -3.61 -13.44 8.69
C VAL A 73 -4.09 -12.18 9.40
N ASP A 74 -3.20 -11.58 10.18
CA ASP A 74 -3.48 -10.35 10.91
C ASP A 74 -2.92 -9.17 10.14
N TYR A 75 -3.78 -8.22 9.78
CA TYR A 75 -3.37 -6.99 9.12
C TYR A 75 -3.21 -5.86 10.14
N ASP A 76 -2.07 -5.19 10.18
CA ASP A 76 -1.86 -4.02 11.04
C ASP A 76 -0.69 -3.13 10.56
N PRO A 77 -0.93 -1.84 10.24
CA PRO A 77 -2.23 -1.20 10.03
C PRO A 77 -2.81 -1.53 8.65
N VAL A 78 -4.10 -1.22 8.46
CA VAL A 78 -4.72 -1.10 7.12
C VAL A 78 -5.16 0.34 6.91
N LEU A 79 -4.68 0.95 5.83
CA LEU A 79 -5.14 2.25 5.36
C LEU A 79 -5.91 2.07 4.06
N GLU A 80 -7.10 2.64 4.02
CA GLU A 80 -7.92 2.71 2.82
C GLU A 80 -8.03 4.17 2.38
N PHE A 81 -7.68 4.44 1.13
CA PHE A 81 -7.78 5.74 0.49
C PHE A 81 -8.79 5.74 -0.66
N GLU A 82 -9.75 6.65 -0.59
CA GLU A 82 -10.57 6.99 -1.75
C GLU A 82 -9.76 7.91 -2.68
N VAL A 83 -9.68 7.52 -3.95
CA VAL A 83 -9.02 8.24 -5.03
C VAL A 83 -10.04 9.12 -5.72
N ILE A 84 -10.02 10.41 -5.39
CA ILE A 84 -10.84 11.43 -6.02
C ILE A 84 -9.96 12.17 -7.02
N SER A 85 -10.02 11.75 -8.29
CA SER A 85 -9.11 12.21 -9.35
C SER A 85 -7.63 11.92 -9.02
N ILE A 86 -6.84 12.95 -8.73
CA ILE A 86 -5.42 12.82 -8.38
C ILE A 86 -5.18 12.92 -6.87
N ASN A 87 -6.22 13.16 -6.06
CA ASN A 87 -6.08 13.35 -4.63
C ASN A 87 -6.56 12.10 -3.89
N TRP A 88 -5.75 11.63 -2.96
CA TRP A 88 -6.10 10.49 -2.12
C TRP A 88 -6.57 10.99 -0.76
N ARG A 89 -7.75 10.54 -0.34
CA ARG A 89 -8.35 10.87 0.95
C ARG A 89 -8.48 9.59 1.78
N ILE A 90 -8.07 9.62 3.04
CA ILE A 90 -8.30 8.48 3.94
C ILE A 90 -9.80 8.25 4.10
N ALA A 91 -10.25 7.06 3.69
CA ALA A 91 -11.61 6.56 3.83
C ALA A 91 -11.75 5.74 5.12
N SER A 92 -10.76 4.92 5.44
CA SER A 92 -10.73 4.16 6.69
C SER A 92 -9.30 3.88 7.16
N LEU A 93 -9.18 3.65 8.48
CA LEU A 93 -7.95 3.24 9.16
C LEU A 93 -8.29 2.12 10.13
N TYR A 94 -7.64 0.97 10.00
CA TYR A 94 -7.65 -0.09 10.98
C TYR A 94 -6.30 -0.17 11.70
N ARG A 95 -6.35 -0.34 13.03
CA ARG A 95 -5.18 -0.70 13.85
C ARG A 95 -5.55 -1.78 14.83
N PHE A 96 -4.64 -2.73 15.09
CA PHE A 96 -4.89 -3.89 15.94
C PHE A 96 -5.44 -3.55 17.34
N HIS A 97 -4.99 -2.43 17.93
CA HIS A 97 -5.42 -2.02 19.28
C HIS A 97 -6.61 -1.05 19.33
N THR A 98 -6.96 -0.41 18.21
CA THR A 98 -8.04 0.61 18.18
C THR A 98 -9.22 0.21 17.30
N GLY A 99 -9.08 -0.87 16.53
CA GLY A 99 -10.09 -1.32 15.58
C GLY A 99 -10.18 -0.44 14.33
N THR A 100 -11.26 -0.60 13.58
CA THR A 100 -11.54 0.15 12.35
C THR A 100 -12.21 1.48 12.67
N CYS A 101 -11.67 2.56 12.12
CA CYS A 101 -12.30 3.86 12.03
C CYS A 101 -12.64 4.14 10.56
N VAL A 102 -13.90 4.53 10.27
CA VAL A 102 -14.36 4.88 8.93
C VAL A 102 -14.75 6.36 8.94
N PHE A 103 -14.30 7.12 7.95
CA PHE A 103 -14.46 8.56 7.89
C PHE A 103 -15.50 8.96 6.83
N ALA A 104 -16.57 9.61 7.24
CA ALA A 104 -17.52 10.26 6.34
C ALA A 104 -16.90 11.51 5.70
N GLU A 105 -17.43 11.98 4.57
CA GLU A 105 -16.79 13.02 3.74
C GLU A 105 -16.38 14.29 4.50
N THR A 106 -17.16 14.68 5.51
CA THR A 106 -16.98 15.90 6.30
C THR A 106 -16.12 15.72 7.55
N ASP A 107 -15.73 14.49 7.89
CA ASP A 107 -15.03 14.22 9.14
C ASP A 107 -13.63 14.85 9.16
N ASP A 108 -13.22 15.33 10.34
CA ASP A 108 -11.83 15.69 10.59
C ASP A 108 -10.96 14.43 10.58
N ARG A 109 -9.90 14.46 9.79
CA ARG A 109 -8.98 13.34 9.55
C ARG A 109 -7.56 13.66 10.02
N THR A 110 -7.35 14.78 10.70
CA THR A 110 -6.01 15.26 11.06
C THR A 110 -5.17 14.20 11.77
N GLU A 111 -5.75 13.44 12.71
CA GLU A 111 -5.04 12.36 13.40
C GLU A 111 -4.71 11.18 12.47
N ALA A 112 -5.66 10.79 11.61
CA ALA A 112 -5.45 9.70 10.65
C ALA A 112 -4.40 10.05 9.60
N ASP A 113 -4.39 11.30 9.12
CA ASP A 113 -3.40 11.82 8.19
C ASP A 113 -2.01 11.87 8.85
N ALA A 114 -1.92 12.30 10.11
CA ALA A 114 -0.67 12.29 10.87
C ALA A 114 -0.13 10.88 11.10
N PHE A 115 -1.01 9.93 11.44
CA PHE A 115 -0.65 8.51 11.58
C PHE A 115 -0.17 7.93 10.25
N ALA A 116 -0.92 8.16 9.17
CA ALA A 116 -0.55 7.69 7.83
C ALA A 116 0.79 8.25 7.38
N ALA A 117 1.04 9.54 7.65
CA ALA A 117 2.33 10.18 7.37
C ALA A 117 3.49 9.48 8.11
N GLN A 118 3.37 9.30 9.42
CA GLN A 118 4.39 8.63 10.23
C GLN A 118 4.62 7.18 9.77
N TRP A 119 3.56 6.44 9.47
CA TRP A 119 3.70 5.07 9.00
C TRP A 119 4.39 5.00 7.63
N CYS A 120 4.06 5.92 6.71
CA CYS A 120 4.71 6.00 5.41
C CYS A 120 6.20 6.37 5.50
N GLU A 121 6.58 7.24 6.44
CA GLU A 121 8.01 7.51 6.73
C GLU A 121 8.73 6.22 7.14
N VAL A 122 8.12 5.44 8.03
CA VAL A 122 8.67 4.14 8.46
C VAL A 122 8.82 3.16 7.29
N LEU A 123 7.90 3.16 6.31
CA LEU A 123 8.05 2.36 5.09
C LEU A 123 9.26 2.80 4.25
N LEU A 124 9.51 4.10 4.13
CA LEU A 124 10.69 4.58 3.41
C LEU A 124 11.98 4.21 4.15
N GLU A 125 12.04 4.47 5.46
CA GLU A 125 13.21 4.17 6.30
C GLU A 125 13.58 2.69 6.28
N ARG A 126 12.58 1.80 6.19
CA ARG A 126 12.81 0.36 6.13
C ARG A 126 13.24 -0.10 4.75
N GLY A 127 13.10 0.71 3.70
CA GLY A 127 13.58 0.40 2.35
C GLY A 127 12.54 -0.24 1.43
N TYR A 128 11.24 0.01 1.63
CA TYR A 128 10.20 -0.53 0.73
C TYR A 128 10.28 0.07 -0.70
N SER A 129 10.91 1.25 -0.85
CA SER A 129 11.25 1.85 -2.15
C SER A 129 12.63 1.45 -2.69
N ASP A 130 13.35 0.53 -2.04
CA ASP A 130 14.66 0.04 -2.50
C ASP A 130 14.53 -1.37 -3.11
N VAL A 131 14.69 -1.45 -4.43
CA VAL A 131 14.64 -2.73 -5.19
C VAL A 131 15.78 -3.69 -4.83
N SER A 132 16.85 -3.23 -4.17
CA SER A 132 17.90 -4.12 -3.66
C SER A 132 17.48 -4.82 -2.36
N GLN A 133 16.52 -4.27 -1.62
CA GLN A 133 16.07 -4.77 -0.32
C GLN A 133 14.73 -5.50 -0.40
N GLY A 134 13.82 -5.03 -1.25
CA GLY A 134 12.49 -5.63 -1.44
C GLY A 134 12.35 -6.40 -2.75
N GLU A 135 11.50 -7.42 -2.75
CA GLU A 135 11.05 -8.12 -3.95
C GLU A 135 9.52 -8.18 -4.03
N ILE A 136 9.01 -8.23 -5.27
CA ILE A 136 7.60 -8.46 -5.55
C ILE A 136 7.36 -9.96 -5.62
N VAL A 137 6.56 -10.47 -4.69
CA VAL A 137 6.28 -11.92 -4.59
C VAL A 137 4.92 -12.30 -5.17
N TRP A 138 4.03 -11.32 -5.35
CA TRP A 138 2.73 -11.51 -5.93
C TRP A 138 2.27 -10.26 -6.67
N LEU A 139 1.71 -10.46 -7.86
CA LEU A 139 1.03 -9.44 -8.66
C LEU A 139 -0.25 -10.07 -9.20
N SER A 140 -1.41 -9.51 -8.84
CA SER A 140 -2.67 -9.83 -9.51
C SER A 140 -3.10 -8.64 -10.35
N GLY A 141 -3.33 -8.87 -11.64
CA GLY A 141 -3.84 -7.89 -12.60
C GLY A 141 -4.54 -8.67 -13.70
N GLY A 142 -5.87 -8.60 -13.74
CA GLY A 142 -6.67 -9.45 -14.63
C GLY A 142 -6.24 -9.32 -16.09
N GLY A 143 -6.03 -10.45 -16.76
CA GLY A 143 -5.66 -10.58 -18.16
C GLY A 143 -4.77 -11.79 -18.40
N ASP A 144 -5.39 -12.98 -18.46
CA ASP A 144 -4.78 -14.30 -18.70
C ASP A 144 -3.62 -14.71 -17.78
N GLY A 145 -3.94 -15.53 -16.77
CA GLY A 145 -3.24 -16.80 -16.52
C GLY A 145 -1.71 -16.82 -16.43
N GLN A 146 -1.04 -15.69 -16.20
CA GLN A 146 0.37 -15.65 -15.86
C GLN A 146 0.50 -15.20 -14.43
N ASP A 147 0.45 -16.22 -13.57
CA ASP A 147 1.24 -16.29 -12.36
C ASP A 147 2.59 -15.62 -12.63
N VAL A 148 2.81 -14.44 -12.05
CA VAL A 148 4.08 -13.71 -12.16
C VAL A 148 5.07 -14.37 -11.21
N ARG A 149 5.33 -15.65 -11.44
CA ARG A 149 6.60 -16.32 -11.10
C ARG A 149 7.61 -16.15 -12.25
N ALA A 150 7.49 -15.04 -12.97
CA ALA A 150 8.31 -14.77 -14.14
C ALA A 150 9.57 -14.00 -13.73
N ARG A 151 10.64 -14.79 -13.52
CA ARG A 151 12.03 -14.46 -13.86
C ARG A 151 12.71 -13.38 -13.01
N LEU A 152 13.31 -13.84 -11.93
CA LEU A 152 14.74 -13.56 -11.66
C LEU A 152 15.54 -14.85 -11.90
#